data_AF-A0A7S2DWE9-F1
#
_entry.id   AF-A0A7S2DWE9-F1
#
_cell.length_a   1.000
_cell.length_b   1.000
_cell.length_c   1.000
_cell.angle_alpha   90.00
_cell.angle_beta   90.00
_cell.angle_gamma   90.00
#
_symmetry.space_group_name_H-M   'P 1'
#
loop_
_entity.id
_entity.type
_entity.pdbx_description
1 polymer ?
#
loop_
_entity_poly.entity_id
_entity_poly.type
_entity_poly.pdbx_seq_one_letter_code
_entity_poly.pdbx_strand_id
1 'polypeptide(L)'
;AMQIAFRAISFVLMLTILIVYMGSITFAVLLEDTSVGSRHFSSISHAMGTLLIEVTLSGTRGGPLIAEASSESLFYGALLLAFSIISNILMLGVLGGLLVQTVKTVAELEKEERQVKTMVEAMDELWETWAHKGVDECNAISEAQLRNLLSDQEAAKVLLNNGVDLEGLVDVSHFIFEQSGWRLSKMQFKRMVLDLRGKNAAKVKDHVETRRFMTGILKRLFRAHPPPPTQ
;
A
#
# COMPACT_ATOMS: atom_id res chain seq x y z
N ALA A 1 -5.29 2.80 0.76
CA ALA A 1 -5.39 1.75 1.80
C ALA A 1 -6.83 1.52 2.26
N MET A 2 -7.56 2.56 2.70
CA MET A 2 -8.89 2.42 3.33
C MET A 2 -9.95 1.73 2.44
N GLN A 3 -9.96 1.99 1.12
CA GLN A 3 -10.88 1.30 0.19
C GLN A 3 -10.60 -0.21 0.03
N ILE A 4 -9.31 -0.61 0.06
CA ILE A 4 -8.91 -2.01 -0.05
C ILE A 4 -9.35 -2.78 1.21
N ALA A 5 -9.15 -2.16 2.37
CA ALA A 5 -9.61 -2.69 3.66
C ALA A 5 -11.13 -2.90 3.68
N PHE A 6 -11.89 -1.89 3.25
CA PHE A 6 -13.35 -1.95 3.23
C PHE A 6 -13.87 -3.08 2.32
N ARG A 7 -13.26 -3.26 1.14
CA ARG A 7 -13.60 -4.34 0.22
C ARG A 7 -13.38 -5.71 0.87
N ALA A 8 -12.23 -5.92 1.52
CA ALA A 8 -11.93 -7.19 2.19
C ALA A 8 -12.89 -7.48 3.36
N ILE A 9 -13.17 -6.47 4.20
CA ILE A 9 -14.10 -6.61 5.33
C ILE A 9 -15.51 -6.95 4.84
N SER A 10 -15.96 -6.35 3.74
CA SER A 10 -17.27 -6.65 3.14
C SER A 10 -17.39 -8.10 2.71
N PHE A 11 -16.34 -8.68 2.09
CA PHE A 11 -16.33 -10.10 1.73
C PHE A 11 -16.39 -11.01 2.96
N VAL A 12 -15.67 -10.67 4.04
CA VAL A 12 -15.69 -11.45 5.28
C VAL A 12 -17.05 -11.41 5.94
N LEU A 13 -17.68 -10.24 6.05
CA LEU A 13 -19.03 -10.11 6.58
C LEU A 13 -20.06 -10.90 5.77
N MET A 14 -19.95 -10.88 4.44
CA MET A 14 -20.82 -11.66 3.56
C MET A 14 -20.67 -13.17 3.79
N LEU A 15 -19.43 -13.66 3.93
CA LEU A 15 -19.14 -15.07 4.24
C LEU A 15 -19.69 -15.46 5.62
N THR A 16 -19.53 -14.60 6.63
CA THR A 16 -20.09 -14.83 7.98
C THR A 16 -21.62 -14.92 7.94
N ILE A 17 -22.30 -14.03 7.21
CA ILE A 17 -23.77 -14.08 7.06
C ILE A 17 -24.20 -15.40 6.40
N LEU A 18 -23.47 -15.86 5.37
CA LEU A 18 -23.77 -17.13 4.70
C LEU A 18 -23.62 -18.33 5.65
N ILE A 19 -22.55 -18.38 6.45
CA ILE A 19 -22.33 -19.44 7.43
C ILE A 19 -23.41 -19.42 8.52
N VAL A 20 -23.76 -18.23 9.02
CA VAL A 20 -24.84 -18.07 10.01
C VAL A 20 -26.19 -18.50 9.42
N TYR A 21 -26.47 -18.20 8.16
CA TYR A 21 -27.68 -18.66 7.48
C TYR A 21 -27.74 -20.19 7.39
N MET A 22 -26.67 -20.85 6.93
CA MET A 22 -26.60 -22.32 6.88
C MET A 22 -26.71 -22.95 8.26
N GLY A 23 -26.07 -22.35 9.27
CA GLY A 23 -26.20 -22.77 10.67
C GLY A 23 -27.63 -22.62 11.18
N SER A 24 -28.31 -21.53 10.85
CA SER A 24 -29.69 -21.27 11.28
C SER A 24 -30.66 -22.33 10.79
N ILE A 25 -30.52 -22.78 9.53
CA ILE A 25 -31.32 -23.89 8.98
C ILE A 25 -30.99 -25.20 9.69
N THR A 26 -29.70 -25.49 9.87
CA THR A 26 -29.23 -26.74 10.50
C THR A 26 -29.77 -26.87 11.92
N PHE A 27 -29.65 -25.81 12.74
CA PHE A 27 -30.14 -25.82 14.12
C PHE A 27 -31.66 -25.71 14.21
N ALA A 28 -32.34 -25.01 13.29
CA ALA A 28 -33.80 -24.97 13.26
C ALA A 28 -34.40 -26.37 13.00
N VAL A 29 -33.82 -27.13 12.07
CA VAL A 29 -34.27 -28.51 11.78
C VAL A 29 -33.90 -29.48 12.91
N LEU A 30 -32.71 -29.35 13.49
CA LEU A 30 -32.27 -30.26 14.57
C LEU A 30 -33.01 -30.04 15.89
N LEU A 31 -33.50 -28.82 16.15
CA LEU A 31 -34.11 -28.44 17.42
C LEU A 31 -35.64 -28.32 17.35
N GLU A 32 -36.28 -28.67 16.23
CA GLU A 32 -37.72 -28.48 15.97
C GLU A 32 -38.62 -29.02 17.10
N ASP A 33 -38.27 -30.18 17.66
CA ASP A 33 -39.03 -30.85 18.73
C ASP A 33 -38.55 -30.51 20.15
N THR A 34 -37.66 -29.54 20.33
CA THR A 34 -37.06 -29.21 21.64
C THR A 34 -37.59 -27.91 22.24
N SER A 35 -37.55 -27.80 23.57
CA SER A 35 -37.92 -26.56 24.27
C SER A 35 -37.02 -25.38 23.87
N VAL A 36 -35.74 -25.67 23.59
CA VAL A 36 -34.74 -24.70 23.14
C VAL A 36 -35.05 -24.21 21.72
N GLY A 37 -35.48 -25.11 20.82
CA GLY A 37 -35.82 -24.77 19.44
C GLY A 37 -37.02 -23.83 19.33
N SER A 38 -38.09 -24.10 20.08
CA SER A 38 -39.27 -23.21 20.09
C SER A 38 -38.97 -21.80 20.62
N ARG A 39 -38.00 -21.65 21.53
CA ARG A 39 -37.67 -20.37 22.15
C ARG A 39 -36.65 -19.54 21.37
N HIS A 40 -35.62 -20.19 20.82
CA HIS A 40 -34.48 -19.51 20.18
C HIS A 40 -34.42 -19.73 18.66
N PHE A 41 -35.05 -20.79 18.14
CA PHE A 41 -34.98 -21.19 16.72
C PHE A 41 -36.35 -21.26 16.04
N SER A 42 -37.33 -20.48 16.52
CA SER A 42 -38.73 -20.49 16.03
C SER A 42 -38.89 -20.08 14.56
N SER A 43 -37.99 -19.26 14.03
CA SER A 43 -37.93 -18.89 12.62
C SER A 43 -36.48 -18.76 12.18
N ILE A 44 -36.22 -18.95 10.88
CA ILE A 44 -34.87 -18.82 10.31
C ILE A 44 -34.26 -17.45 10.65
N SER A 45 -35.03 -16.37 10.51
CA SER A 45 -34.58 -15.02 10.84
C SER A 45 -34.25 -14.86 12.33
N HIS A 46 -35.01 -15.49 13.22
CA HIS A 46 -34.73 -15.45 14.66
C HIS A 46 -33.50 -16.29 15.02
N ALA A 47 -33.39 -17.49 14.47
CA ALA A 47 -32.23 -18.36 14.57
C ALA A 47 -30.94 -17.68 14.07
N MET A 48 -31.01 -16.96 12.94
CA MET A 48 -29.89 -16.14 12.46
C MET A 48 -29.50 -15.06 13.47
N GLY A 49 -30.50 -14.40 14.08
CA GLY A 49 -30.27 -13.40 15.13
C GLY A 49 -29.59 -13.99 16.35
N THR A 50 -30.05 -15.14 16.84
CA THR A 50 -29.45 -15.85 17.98
C THR A 50 -28.03 -16.32 17.67
N LEU A 51 -27.80 -16.96 16.52
CA LEU A 51 -26.46 -17.42 16.13
C LEU A 51 -25.50 -16.24 15.86
N LEU A 52 -25.97 -15.13 15.29
CA LEU A 52 -25.12 -13.97 15.05
C LEU A 52 -24.83 -13.21 16.36
N ILE A 53 -25.86 -12.84 17.11
CA ILE A 53 -25.74 -11.95 18.26
C ILE A 53 -25.27 -12.70 19.49
N GLU A 54 -25.86 -13.84 19.82
CA GLU A 54 -25.59 -14.56 21.07
C GLU A 54 -24.38 -15.47 20.95
N VAL A 55 -24.22 -16.15 19.81
CA VAL A 55 -23.13 -17.12 19.60
C VAL A 55 -21.88 -16.48 18.97
N THR A 56 -22.03 -15.64 17.94
CA THR A 56 -20.89 -15.12 17.16
C THR A 56 -20.38 -13.76 17.66
N LEU A 57 -21.24 -12.85 18.11
CA LEU A 57 -20.85 -11.51 18.55
C LEU A 57 -20.67 -11.39 20.06
N SER A 58 -21.52 -12.05 20.85
CA SER A 58 -21.57 -11.79 22.29
C SER A 58 -20.62 -12.64 23.13
N GLY A 59 -19.89 -13.61 22.58
CA GLY A 59 -18.82 -14.40 23.22
C GLY A 59 -19.18 -15.15 24.52
N THR A 60 -19.59 -14.44 25.56
CA THR A 60 -20.03 -14.90 26.87
C THR A 60 -21.53 -15.26 26.92
N ARG A 61 -22.37 -14.67 26.06
CA ARG A 61 -23.82 -14.97 26.02
C ARG A 61 -24.17 -16.29 25.32
N GLY A 62 -23.24 -16.91 24.60
CA GLY A 62 -23.45 -18.24 24.02
C GLY A 62 -23.43 -19.36 25.07
N GLY A 63 -22.84 -19.13 26.25
CA GLY A 63 -22.73 -20.13 27.32
C GLY A 63 -24.08 -20.66 27.83
N PRO A 64 -25.04 -19.79 28.19
CA PRO A 64 -26.39 -20.20 28.57
C PRO A 64 -27.11 -21.02 27.48
N LEU A 65 -27.02 -20.60 26.22
CA LEU A 65 -27.65 -21.30 25.09
C LEU A 65 -27.07 -22.72 24.90
N ILE A 66 -25.75 -22.86 25.02
CA ILE A 66 -25.06 -24.15 24.94
C ILE A 66 -25.43 -25.06 26.13
N ALA A 67 -25.54 -24.49 27.33
CA ALA A 67 -25.92 -25.23 28.53
C ALA A 67 -27.37 -25.74 28.46
N GLU A 68 -28.30 -24.90 27.98
CA GLU A 68 -29.69 -25.29 27.74
C GLU A 68 -29.77 -26.42 26.69
N ALA A 69 -29.06 -26.29 25.57
CA ALA A 69 -29.04 -27.34 24.54
C ALA A 69 -28.41 -28.65 25.04
N SER A 70 -27.37 -28.57 25.88
CA SER A 70 -26.73 -29.75 26.48
C SER A 70 -27.62 -30.46 27.49
N SER A 71 -28.61 -29.77 28.09
CA SER A 71 -29.54 -30.37 29.04
C SER A 71 -30.59 -31.26 28.36
N GLU A 72 -30.92 -30.97 27.10
CA GLU A 72 -31.76 -31.81 26.25
C GLU A 72 -30.96 -33.00 25.70
N SER A 73 -29.80 -32.72 25.10
CA SER A 73 -28.88 -33.74 24.62
C SER A 73 -27.46 -33.20 24.50
N LEU A 74 -26.49 -33.97 24.99
CA LEU A 74 -25.06 -33.65 24.87
C LEU A 74 -24.66 -33.39 23.40
N PHE A 75 -25.32 -34.07 22.45
CA PHE A 75 -25.04 -33.91 21.02
C PHE A 75 -25.35 -32.48 20.52
N TYR A 76 -26.50 -31.92 20.90
CA TYR A 76 -26.88 -30.57 20.49
C TYR A 76 -25.99 -29.50 21.12
N GLY A 77 -25.66 -29.66 22.41
CA GLY A 77 -24.71 -28.78 23.09
C GLY A 77 -23.32 -28.81 22.47
N ALA A 78 -22.80 -30.00 22.14
CA ALA A 78 -21.50 -30.16 21.50
C ALA A 78 -21.46 -29.55 20.09
N LEU A 79 -22.53 -29.72 19.30
CA LEU A 79 -22.64 -29.14 17.96
C LEU A 79 -22.71 -27.60 17.99
N LEU A 80 -23.50 -27.03 18.92
CA LEU A 80 -23.56 -25.58 19.14
C LEU A 80 -22.22 -25.01 19.61
N LEU A 81 -21.51 -25.73 20.49
CA LEU A 81 -20.18 -25.34 20.95
C LEU A 81 -19.15 -25.38 19.80
N ALA A 82 -19.17 -26.43 18.98
CA ALA A 82 -18.30 -26.52 17.80
C ALA A 82 -18.57 -25.38 16.81
N PHE A 83 -19.84 -25.10 16.52
CA PHE A 83 -20.23 -23.96 15.67
C PHE A 83 -19.76 -22.62 16.27
N SER A 84 -19.93 -22.42 17.57
CA SER A 84 -19.48 -21.21 18.29
C SER A 84 -17.97 -21.00 18.14
N ILE A 85 -17.17 -22.05 18.33
CA ILE A 85 -15.71 -21.97 18.20
C ILE A 85 -15.33 -21.61 16.76
N ILE A 86 -15.92 -22.28 15.76
CA ILE A 86 -15.62 -22.04 14.34
C ILE A 86 -16.00 -20.61 13.94
N SER A 87 -17.21 -20.15 14.28
CA SER A 87 -17.69 -18.81 13.94
C SER A 87 -16.84 -17.72 14.61
N ASN A 88 -16.46 -17.90 15.88
CA ASN A 88 -15.62 -16.93 16.59
C ASN A 88 -14.20 -16.86 16.06
N ILE A 89 -13.59 -18.01 15.72
CA ILE A 89 -12.26 -18.04 15.07
C ILE A 89 -12.33 -17.38 13.69
N LEU A 90 -13.36 -17.67 12.90
CA LEU A 90 -13.53 -17.09 11.57
C LEU A 90 -13.71 -15.57 11.65
N MET A 91 -14.53 -15.07 12.58
CA MET A 91 -14.78 -13.63 12.72
C MET A 91 -13.56 -12.90 13.29
N LEU A 92 -13.09 -13.29 14.48
CA LEU A 92 -12.00 -12.60 15.16
C LEU A 92 -10.65 -12.80 14.45
N GLY A 93 -10.39 -14.00 13.94
CA GLY A 93 -9.14 -14.33 13.26
C GLY A 93 -8.99 -13.60 11.94
N VAL A 94 -10.03 -13.60 11.11
CA VAL A 94 -9.97 -12.95 9.79
C VAL A 94 -10.02 -11.42 9.91
N LEU A 95 -10.92 -10.87 10.73
CA LEU A 95 -10.99 -9.41 10.93
C LEU A 95 -9.73 -8.88 11.62
N GLY A 96 -9.21 -9.59 12.63
CA GLY A 96 -7.96 -9.23 13.29
C GLY A 96 -6.77 -9.26 12.34
N GLY A 97 -6.65 -10.31 11.52
CA GLY A 97 -5.60 -10.42 10.51
C GLY A 97 -5.63 -9.27 9.49
N LEU A 98 -6.83 -8.94 8.99
CA LEU A 98 -7.03 -7.82 8.06
C LEU A 98 -6.71 -6.47 8.71
N LEU A 99 -7.05 -6.27 9.99
CA LEU A 99 -6.74 -5.04 10.70
C LEU A 99 -5.23 -4.85 10.86
N VAL A 100 -4.51 -5.89 11.27
CA VAL A 100 -3.04 -5.83 11.40
C VAL A 100 -2.38 -5.58 10.04
N GLN A 101 -2.84 -6.26 9.00
CA GLN A 101 -2.32 -6.06 7.64
C GLN A 101 -2.56 -4.63 7.13
N THR A 102 -3.73 -4.06 7.39
CA THR A 102 -4.06 -2.70 6.95
C THR A 102 -3.28 -1.65 7.72
N VAL A 103 -3.11 -1.80 9.04
CA VAL A 103 -2.25 -0.92 9.85
C VAL A 103 -0.79 -0.99 9.37
N LYS A 104 -0.26 -2.19 9.10
CA LYS A 104 1.09 -2.36 8.56
C LYS A 104 1.25 -1.64 7.22
N THR A 105 0.28 -1.81 6.31
CA THR A 105 0.30 -1.18 5.00
C THR A 105 0.24 0.35 5.10
N VAL A 106 -0.61 0.88 6.00
CA VAL A 106 -0.69 2.33 6.23
C VAL A 106 0.62 2.87 6.81
N ALA A 107 1.20 2.18 7.79
CA ALA A 107 2.48 2.57 8.37
C ALA A 107 3.62 2.57 7.34
N GLU A 108 3.63 1.61 6.42
CA GLU A 108 4.59 1.59 5.31
C GLU A 108 4.40 2.78 4.36
N LEU A 109 3.16 3.09 3.98
CA LEU A 109 2.84 4.24 3.13
C LEU A 109 3.20 5.57 3.80
N GLU A 110 2.82 5.77 5.07
CA GLU A 110 3.17 6.96 5.84
C GLU A 110 4.67 7.11 6.00
N LYS A 111 5.40 6.00 6.18
CA LYS A 111 6.86 6.00 6.25
C LYS A 111 7.48 6.43 4.92
N GLU A 112 6.96 5.96 3.78
CA GLU A 112 7.40 6.37 2.46
C GLU A 112 7.13 7.85 2.20
N GLU A 113 5.92 8.32 2.49
CA GLU A 113 5.53 9.73 2.35
C GLU A 113 6.40 10.63 3.23
N ARG A 114 6.63 10.24 4.49
CA ARG A 114 7.50 10.96 5.41
C ARG A 114 8.94 11.01 4.90
N GLN A 115 9.45 9.91 4.38
CA GLN A 115 10.81 9.88 3.82
C GLN A 115 10.95 10.84 2.64
N VAL A 116 9.98 10.88 1.72
CA VAL A 116 9.97 11.81 0.60
C VAL A 116 9.89 13.26 1.09
N LYS A 117 9.04 13.55 2.09
CA LYS A 117 8.90 14.89 2.66
C LYS A 117 10.21 15.39 3.29
N THR A 118 10.83 14.59 4.15
CA THR A 118 12.12 14.93 4.78
C THR A 118 13.22 15.16 3.74
N MET A 119 13.21 14.39 2.66
CA MET A 119 14.15 14.60 1.56
C MET A 119 13.90 15.93 0.85
N VAL A 120 12.64 16.28 0.53
CA VAL A 120 12.30 17.56 -0.10
C VAL A 120 12.70 18.74 0.79
N GLU A 121 12.50 18.62 2.11
CA GLU A 121 12.93 19.61 3.11
C GLU A 121 14.46 19.75 3.14
N ALA A 122 15.21 18.64 3.19
CA ALA A 122 16.66 18.67 3.13
C ALA A 122 17.18 19.29 1.81
N MET A 123 16.51 19.01 0.69
CA MET A 123 16.82 19.63 -0.60
C MET A 123 16.52 21.13 -0.62
N ASP A 124 15.49 21.59 0.09
CA ASP A 124 15.19 23.01 0.25
C ASP A 124 16.27 23.70 1.07
N GLU A 125 16.67 23.14 2.21
CA GLU A 125 17.74 23.68 3.05
C GLU A 125 19.07 23.77 2.30
N LEU A 126 19.41 22.71 1.56
CA LEU A 126 20.57 22.70 0.69
C LEU A 126 20.47 23.80 -0.38
N TRP A 127 19.32 23.90 -1.07
CA TRP A 127 19.12 24.94 -2.09
C TRP A 127 19.26 26.36 -1.53
N GLU A 128 18.68 26.66 -0.36
CA GLU A 128 18.78 28.00 0.25
C GLU A 128 20.21 28.31 0.71
N THR A 129 20.91 27.33 1.29
CA THR A 129 22.33 27.47 1.67
C THR A 129 23.20 27.79 0.46
N TRP A 130 22.83 27.28 -0.71
CA TRP A 130 23.56 27.49 -1.96
C TRP A 130 23.12 28.74 -2.71
N ALA A 131 21.86 29.17 -2.57
CA ALA A 131 21.36 30.44 -3.07
C ALA A 131 22.23 31.62 -2.59
N HIS A 132 22.67 31.55 -1.33
CA HIS A 132 23.57 32.54 -0.74
C HIS A 132 25.04 32.49 -1.23
N LYS A 133 25.51 31.39 -1.82
CA LYS A 133 26.92 31.19 -2.24
C LYS A 133 27.18 31.47 -3.72
N GLY A 134 26.18 31.93 -4.48
CA GLY A 134 26.36 32.32 -5.89
C GLY A 134 25.34 31.68 -6.83
N VAL A 135 24.07 31.72 -6.48
CA VAL A 135 23.01 31.49 -7.47
C VAL A 135 22.84 32.78 -8.27
N ASP A 136 22.93 32.67 -9.60
CA ASP A 136 22.65 33.76 -10.54
C ASP A 136 21.30 34.41 -10.20
N GLU A 137 21.11 35.68 -10.60
CA GLU A 137 19.84 36.44 -10.45
C GLU A 137 18.57 35.70 -10.95
N CYS A 138 18.73 34.60 -11.69
CA CYS A 138 17.67 33.77 -12.26
C CYS A 138 17.27 32.52 -11.45
N ASN A 139 17.80 32.28 -10.24
CA ASN A 139 17.44 31.12 -9.39
C ASN A 139 17.60 29.75 -10.10
N ALA A 140 18.70 29.59 -10.84
CA ALA A 140 19.02 28.39 -11.60
C ALA A 140 20.49 27.96 -11.43
N ILE A 141 20.74 26.65 -11.51
CA ILE A 141 22.07 26.03 -11.38
C ILE A 141 22.57 25.59 -12.76
N SER A 142 23.88 25.73 -13.00
CA SER A 142 24.61 25.23 -14.17
C SER A 142 25.35 23.91 -13.88
N GLU A 143 25.80 23.19 -14.91
CA GLU A 143 26.49 21.90 -14.72
C GLU A 143 27.76 22.03 -13.86
N ALA A 144 28.55 23.08 -14.07
CA ALA A 144 29.76 23.33 -13.28
C ALA A 144 29.44 23.56 -11.80
N GLN A 145 28.36 24.30 -11.52
CA GLN A 145 27.88 24.51 -10.15
C GLN A 145 27.39 23.21 -9.53
N LEU A 146 26.70 22.33 -10.28
CA LEU A 146 26.32 21.01 -9.79
C LEU A 146 27.54 20.11 -9.51
N ARG A 147 28.59 20.16 -10.32
CA ARG A 147 29.82 19.38 -10.05
C ARG A 147 30.55 19.88 -8.80
N ASN A 148 30.65 21.19 -8.64
CA ASN A 148 31.21 21.79 -7.44
C ASN A 148 30.39 21.45 -6.20
N LEU A 149 29.06 21.36 -6.36
CA LEU A 149 28.14 20.94 -5.32
C LEU A 149 28.39 19.52 -4.85
N LEU A 150 28.51 18.58 -5.79
CA LEU A 150 28.76 17.17 -5.49
C LEU A 150 30.17 16.96 -4.93
N SER A 151 31.07 17.92 -5.12
CA SER A 151 32.41 17.95 -4.53
C SER A 151 32.43 18.46 -3.09
N ASP A 152 31.37 19.16 -2.64
CA ASP A 152 31.23 19.57 -1.24
C ASP A 152 30.83 18.36 -0.38
N GLN A 153 31.68 18.04 0.59
CA GLN A 153 31.52 16.87 1.44
C GLN A 153 30.24 16.94 2.28
N GLU A 154 29.77 18.15 2.64
CA GLU A 154 28.53 18.33 3.41
C GLU A 154 27.30 18.06 2.53
N ALA A 155 27.26 18.64 1.34
CA ALA A 155 26.22 18.43 0.34
C ALA A 155 26.11 16.96 -0.09
N ALA A 156 27.26 16.33 -0.42
CA ALA A 156 27.33 14.93 -0.81
C ALA A 156 26.84 14.01 0.31
N LYS A 157 27.20 14.29 1.57
CA LYS A 157 26.70 13.52 2.73
C LYS A 157 25.20 13.63 2.88
N VAL A 158 24.61 14.82 2.74
CA VAL A 158 23.15 15.00 2.86
C VAL A 158 22.43 14.23 1.74
N LEU A 159 22.90 14.31 0.50
CA LEU A 159 22.31 13.59 -0.63
C LEU A 159 22.45 12.05 -0.47
N LEU A 160 23.62 11.57 -0.05
CA LEU A 160 23.86 10.15 0.19
C LEU A 160 22.99 9.61 1.34
N ASN A 161 22.88 10.34 2.45
CA ASN A 161 22.04 9.98 3.60
C ASN A 161 20.55 9.91 3.23
N ASN A 162 20.12 10.65 2.20
CA ASN A 162 18.76 10.59 1.67
C ASN A 162 18.57 9.51 0.59
N GLY A 163 19.60 8.71 0.29
CA GLY A 163 19.52 7.55 -0.62
C GLY A 163 19.59 7.93 -2.10
N VAL A 164 20.18 9.09 -2.42
CA VAL A 164 20.48 9.51 -3.79
C VAL A 164 21.73 8.77 -4.28
N ASP A 165 21.68 8.23 -5.49
CA ASP A 165 22.85 7.68 -6.16
C ASP A 165 23.71 8.83 -6.71
N LEU A 166 24.80 9.16 -6.00
CA LEU A 166 25.70 10.25 -6.39
C LEU A 166 26.49 9.94 -7.66
N GLU A 167 26.88 8.69 -7.86
CA GLU A 167 27.65 8.26 -9.04
C GLU A 167 26.76 8.34 -10.28
N GLY A 168 25.56 7.77 -10.19
CA GLY A 168 24.55 7.90 -11.24
C GLY A 168 24.20 9.35 -11.54
N LEU A 169 24.07 10.20 -10.53
CA LEU A 169 23.79 11.64 -10.71
C LEU A 169 24.88 12.36 -11.52
N VAL A 170 26.15 12.05 -11.32
CA VAL A 170 27.26 12.63 -12.11
C VAL A 170 27.22 12.14 -13.56
N ASP A 171 26.88 10.87 -13.77
CA ASP A 171 26.85 10.27 -15.11
C ASP A 171 25.69 10.81 -15.95
N VAL A 172 24.51 10.98 -15.36
CA VAL A 172 23.35 11.52 -16.08
C VAL A 172 23.22 13.04 -16.03
N SER A 173 23.99 13.76 -15.19
CA SER A 173 23.86 15.23 -15.08
C SER A 173 24.01 15.91 -16.42
N HIS A 174 25.04 15.56 -17.19
CA HIS A 174 25.33 16.16 -18.50
C HIS A 174 24.13 16.03 -19.45
N PHE A 175 23.51 14.85 -19.48
CA PHE A 175 22.34 14.58 -20.30
C PHE A 175 21.13 15.43 -19.89
N ILE A 176 20.89 15.57 -18.59
CA ILE A 176 19.72 16.33 -18.10
C ILE A 176 19.91 17.84 -18.32
N PHE A 177 21.15 18.34 -18.24
CA PHE A 177 21.48 19.71 -18.62
C PHE A 177 21.29 19.95 -20.12
N GLU A 178 21.70 19.03 -20.99
CA GLU A 178 21.48 19.13 -22.43
C GLU A 178 19.98 19.24 -22.77
N GLN A 179 19.13 18.46 -22.11
CA GLN A 179 17.67 18.50 -22.31
C GLN A 179 17.00 19.76 -21.75
N SER A 180 17.56 20.35 -20.68
CA SER A 180 16.95 21.48 -19.96
C SER A 180 17.45 22.84 -20.46
N GLY A 181 18.31 22.88 -21.48
CA GLY A 181 18.89 24.13 -22.00
C GLY A 181 20.04 24.67 -21.13
N TRP A 182 20.84 23.78 -20.55
CA TRP A 182 22.05 24.06 -19.75
C TRP A 182 21.83 24.81 -18.43
N ARG A 183 20.57 25.03 -18.03
CA ARG A 183 20.19 25.62 -16.74
C ARG A 183 19.08 24.80 -16.08
N LEU A 184 19.20 24.56 -14.77
CA LEU A 184 18.20 23.85 -13.98
C LEU A 184 17.58 24.77 -12.93
N SER A 185 16.26 24.93 -12.99
CA SER A 185 15.50 25.57 -11.91
C SER A 185 15.45 24.69 -10.64
N LYS A 186 15.14 25.30 -9.49
CA LYS A 186 14.89 24.62 -8.21
C LYS A 186 13.97 23.39 -8.35
N MET A 187 12.89 23.54 -9.10
CA MET A 187 11.91 22.45 -9.32
C MET A 187 12.49 21.32 -10.18
N GLN A 188 13.28 21.63 -11.21
CA GLN A 188 13.92 20.62 -12.07
C GLN A 188 15.03 19.88 -11.32
N PHE A 189 15.83 20.59 -10.51
CA PHE A 189 16.83 19.99 -9.64
C PHE A 189 16.20 19.03 -8.63
N LYS A 190 15.11 19.45 -7.95
CA LYS A 190 14.35 18.56 -7.05
C LYS A 190 13.86 17.30 -7.73
N ARG A 191 13.29 17.42 -8.93
CA ARG A 191 12.82 16.25 -9.70
C ARG A 191 13.97 15.31 -10.05
N MET A 192 15.08 15.85 -10.55
CA MET A 192 16.28 15.08 -10.88
C MET A 192 16.79 14.26 -9.70
N VAL A 193 16.98 14.88 -8.55
CA VAL A 193 17.50 14.19 -7.35
C VAL A 193 16.49 13.20 -6.80
N LEU A 194 15.19 13.51 -6.87
CA LEU A 194 14.14 12.56 -6.52
C LEU A 194 14.16 11.35 -7.44
N ASP A 195 14.35 11.53 -8.75
CA ASP A 195 14.35 10.46 -9.77
C ASP A 195 15.57 9.52 -9.61
N LEU A 196 16.73 10.06 -9.20
CA LEU A 196 17.98 9.32 -8.98
C LEU A 196 18.12 8.70 -7.59
N ARG A 197 17.02 8.63 -6.84
CA ARG A 197 16.99 7.88 -5.57
C ARG A 197 17.10 6.40 -5.87
N GLY A 198 18.08 5.71 -5.27
CA GLY A 198 18.36 4.30 -5.54
C GLY A 198 17.21 3.32 -5.23
N LYS A 199 16.15 3.78 -4.55
CA LYS A 199 14.90 3.02 -4.29
C LYS A 199 13.78 3.26 -5.30
N ASN A 200 13.99 4.08 -6.33
CA ASN A 200 12.97 4.29 -7.34
C ASN A 200 12.95 3.12 -8.32
N ALA A 201 11.91 2.28 -8.22
CA ALA A 201 11.66 1.25 -9.21
C ALA A 201 11.36 1.90 -10.57
N ALA A 202 12.06 1.44 -11.62
CA ALA A 202 11.85 1.91 -12.98
C ALA A 202 10.39 1.69 -13.40
N LYS A 203 9.74 2.76 -13.87
CA LYS A 203 8.36 2.75 -14.35
C LYS A 203 8.32 2.65 -15.87
N VAL A 204 7.14 2.31 -16.40
CA VAL A 204 6.87 2.30 -17.85
C VAL A 204 7.20 3.65 -18.50
N LYS A 205 7.05 4.76 -17.75
CA LYS A 205 7.44 6.10 -18.20
C LYS A 205 8.93 6.17 -18.54
N ASP A 206 9.79 5.63 -17.69
CA ASP A 206 11.25 5.67 -17.87
C ASP A 206 11.64 4.88 -19.12
N HIS A 207 10.97 3.74 -19.37
CA HIS A 207 11.17 2.97 -20.60
C HIS A 207 10.72 3.74 -21.87
N VAL A 208 9.61 4.47 -21.79
CA VAL A 208 9.15 5.34 -22.90
C VAL A 208 10.15 6.47 -23.15
N GLU A 209 10.72 7.06 -22.11
CA GLU A 209 11.75 8.09 -22.22
C GLU A 209 13.03 7.55 -22.86
N THR A 210 13.52 6.38 -22.44
CA THR A 210 14.65 5.70 -23.09
C THR A 210 14.35 5.44 -24.58
N ARG A 211 13.15 4.96 -24.91
CA ARG A 211 12.77 4.68 -26.31
C ARG A 211 12.72 5.96 -27.16
N ARG A 212 12.18 7.06 -26.62
CA ARG A 212 12.17 8.37 -27.31
C ARG A 212 13.58 8.86 -27.56
N PHE A 213 14.46 8.75 -26.57
CA PHE A 213 15.86 9.13 -26.67
C PHE A 213 16.60 8.32 -27.75
N MET A 214 16.52 6.98 -27.68
CA MET A 214 17.13 6.08 -28.66
C MET A 214 16.64 6.37 -30.09
N THR A 215 15.33 6.58 -30.25
CA THR A 215 14.75 6.94 -31.56
C THR A 215 15.26 8.29 -32.06
N GLY A 216 15.47 9.25 -31.16
CA GLY A 216 16.06 10.56 -31.46
C GLY A 216 17.49 10.44 -31.96
N ILE A 217 18.33 9.66 -31.25
CA ILE A 217 19.71 9.38 -31.67
C ILE A 217 19.73 8.68 -33.03
N LEU A 218 18.94 7.62 -33.21
CA LEU A 218 18.85 6.89 -34.48
C LEU A 218 18.46 7.81 -35.64
N LYS A 219 17.48 8.70 -35.45
CA LYS A 219 17.10 9.69 -36.47
C LYS A 219 18.23 10.67 -36.78
N ARG A 220 19.00 11.12 -35.79
CA ARG A 220 20.16 11.99 -36.00
C ARG A 220 21.26 11.24 -36.78
N LEU A 221 21.55 9.99 -36.40
CA LEU A 221 22.51 9.13 -37.09
C LEU A 221 22.11 8.86 -38.54
N PHE A 222 20.86 8.48 -38.80
CA PHE A 222 20.37 8.24 -40.17
C PHE A 222 20.35 9.50 -41.04
N ARG A 223 20.26 10.69 -40.43
CA ARG A 223 20.42 11.96 -41.16
C ARG A 223 21.88 12.27 -41.48
N ALA A 224 22.80 11.91 -40.60
CA ALA A 224 24.24 12.10 -40.79
C ALA A 224 24.86 11.07 -41.75
N HIS A 225 24.36 9.82 -41.70
CA HIS A 225 24.73 8.72 -42.58
C HIS A 225 23.46 8.07 -43.14
N PRO A 226 22.97 8.53 -44.31
CA PRO A 226 21.83 7.90 -44.96
C PRO A 226 22.18 6.44 -45.28
N PRO A 227 21.24 5.49 -45.11
CA PRO A 227 21.49 4.10 -45.42
C PRO A 227 21.81 3.97 -46.92
N PRO A 228 22.72 3.07 -47.31
CA PRO A 228 22.98 2.82 -48.72
C PRO A 228 21.67 2.45 -49.43
N PRO A 229 21.45 2.91 -50.67
CA PRO A 229 20.24 2.57 -51.40
C PRO A 229 20.13 1.05 -51.49
N THR A 230 19.05 0.51 -50.95
CA THR A 230 18.68 -0.90 -51.11
C THR A 230 18.46 -1.16 -52.60
N GLN A 231 19.35 -1.97 -53.18
CA GLN A 231 19.13 -2.59 -54.50
C GLN A 231 18.05 -3.67 -54.41
#